data_AF-A0A544VU49-F1
#
_entry.id   AF-A0A544VU49-F1
#
_cell.length_a   1.000
_cell.length_b   1.000
_cell.length_c   1.000
_cell.angle_alpha   90.00
_cell.angle_beta   90.00
_cell.angle_gamma   90.00
#
_symmetry.space_group_name_H-M   'P 1'
#
loop_
_entity.id
_entity.type
_entity.pdbx_description
1 polymer ?
#
loop_
_entity_poly.entity_id
_entity_poly.type
_entity_poly.pdbx_seq_one_letter_code
_entity_poly.pdbx_strand_id
1 'polypeptide(L)'
;MVDDVGRQRTWKEFSAAVNMTASELTEWLMSDESKSVGQKSGGATESTGHASGRHIVTILQTKKADLSLGDYDHMQEVVGYVKRHLAQRPSGEVDDSAWRFSLMNWGHDPVRKNS
;
A
#
# COMPACT_ATOMS: atom_id res chain seq x y z
N MET A 1 -5.37 -9.77 -20.53
CA MET A 1 -4.49 -10.60 -19.69
C MET A 1 -3.09 -10.02 -19.76
N VAL A 2 -2.46 -9.74 -18.62
CA VAL A 2 -1.08 -9.27 -18.57
C VAL A 2 -0.17 -10.48 -18.86
N ASP A 3 0.67 -10.36 -19.88
CA ASP A 3 1.67 -11.38 -20.21
C ASP A 3 2.78 -11.44 -19.15
N ASP A 4 3.74 -12.36 -19.31
CA ASP A 4 4.79 -12.53 -18.30
C ASP A 4 5.67 -11.29 -18.15
N VAL A 5 5.94 -10.60 -19.26
CA VAL A 5 6.70 -9.33 -19.27
C VAL A 5 5.97 -8.26 -18.47
N GLY A 6 4.65 -8.14 -18.64
CA GLY A 6 3.83 -7.22 -17.88
C GLY A 6 3.78 -7.55 -16.39
N ARG A 7 3.70 -8.84 -16.02
CA ARG A 7 3.74 -9.25 -14.60
C ARG A 7 5.09 -8.94 -13.94
N GLN A 8 6.19 -9.15 -14.67
CA GLN A 8 7.53 -8.79 -14.17
C GLN A 8 7.66 -7.28 -13.95
N ARG A 9 7.11 -6.46 -14.86
CA ARG A 9 7.06 -5.00 -14.71
C ARG A 9 6.23 -4.59 -13.50
N THR A 10 5.01 -5.10 -13.38
CA THR A 10 4.12 -4.83 -12.24
C THR A 10 4.82 -5.15 -10.92
N TRP A 11 5.44 -6.33 -10.81
CA TRP A 11 6.18 -6.73 -9.62
C TRP A 11 7.29 -5.73 -9.29
N LYS A 12 8.11 -5.34 -10.27
CA LYS A 12 9.21 -4.40 -10.05
C LYS A 12 8.72 -3.04 -9.58
N GLU A 13 7.64 -2.52 -10.17
CA GLU A 13 7.05 -1.24 -9.76
C GLU A 13 6.43 -1.31 -8.37
N PHE A 14 5.74 -2.42 -8.05
CA PHE A 14 5.16 -2.67 -6.74
C PHE A 14 6.25 -2.75 -5.66
N SER A 15 7.32 -3.53 -5.88
CA SER A 15 8.44 -3.63 -4.95
C SER A 15 9.19 -2.31 -4.74
N ALA A 16 9.08 -1.37 -5.68
CA ALA A 16 9.63 -0.02 -5.52
C ALA A 16 8.66 0.93 -4.79
N ALA A 17 7.35 0.70 -4.92
CA ALA A 17 6.32 1.52 -4.28
C ALA A 17 6.07 1.09 -2.82
N VAL A 18 6.04 -0.20 -2.52
CA VAL A 18 5.85 -0.71 -1.16
C VAL A 18 7.21 -0.82 -0.48
N ASN A 19 7.44 0.04 0.51
CA ASN A 19 8.70 0.11 1.25
C ASN A 19 8.58 -0.39 2.70
N MET A 20 7.39 -0.84 3.13
CA MET A 20 7.17 -1.50 4.42
C MET A 20 7.21 -3.02 4.25
N THR A 21 7.81 -3.71 5.21
CA THR A 21 7.77 -5.18 5.28
C THR A 21 6.38 -5.67 5.68
N ALA A 22 6.09 -6.95 5.46
CA ALA A 22 4.82 -7.55 5.86
C ALA A 22 4.55 -7.40 7.37
N SER A 23 5.59 -7.54 8.20
CA SER A 23 5.47 -7.39 9.66
C SER A 23 5.20 -5.95 10.07
N GLU A 24 5.94 -4.97 9.52
CA GLU A 24 5.73 -3.56 9.81
C GLU A 24 4.34 -3.10 9.39
N LEU A 25 3.89 -3.51 8.20
CA LEU A 25 2.56 -3.17 7.71
C LEU A 25 1.46 -3.85 8.55
N THR A 26 1.67 -5.11 8.98
CA THR A 26 0.73 -5.79 9.88
C THR A 26 0.60 -5.05 11.21
N GLU A 27 1.73 -4.64 11.82
CA GLU A 27 1.75 -3.88 13.06
C GLU A 27 1.05 -2.52 12.90
N TRP A 28 1.39 -1.79 11.84
CA TRP A 28 0.73 -0.54 11.50
C TRP A 28 -0.78 -0.69 11.36
N LEU A 29 -1.25 -1.72 10.64
CA LEU A 29 -2.69 -1.92 10.42
C LEU A 29 -3.47 -2.19 11.72
N MET A 30 -2.82 -2.62 12.79
CA MET A 30 -3.47 -2.80 14.09
C MET A 30 -3.69 -1.50 14.85
N SER A 31 -3.06 -0.39 14.46
CA SER A 31 -3.18 0.90 15.13
C SER A 31 -4.54 1.57 14.93
N ASP A 32 -4.89 2.50 15.81
CA ASP A 32 -6.12 3.29 15.67
C ASP A 32 -5.98 4.35 14.59
N GLU A 33 -4.78 4.89 14.41
CA GLU A 33 -4.43 5.83 13.34
C GLU A 33 -4.73 5.21 11.97
N SER A 34 -4.24 3.99 11.73
CA SER A 34 -4.49 3.22 10.50
C SER A 34 -5.98 3.05 10.23
N LYS A 35 -6.76 2.67 11.24
CA LYS A 35 -8.23 2.44 11.13
C LYS A 35 -9.02 3.73 10.94
N SER A 36 -8.46 4.86 11.38
CA SER A 36 -9.14 6.17 11.36
C SER A 36 -9.04 6.89 10.00
N VAL A 37 -8.06 6.56 9.17
CA VAL A 37 -7.78 7.28 7.91
C VAL A 37 -8.28 6.54 6.66
N GLY A 38 -8.52 7.33 5.60
CA GLY A 38 -8.90 6.85 4.28
C GLY A 38 -10.40 6.95 3.99
N GLN A 39 -10.75 6.74 2.72
CA GLN A 39 -12.14 6.77 2.26
C GLN A 39 -12.88 5.49 2.65
N LYS A 40 -14.09 5.64 3.19
CA LYS A 40 -15.03 4.55 3.47
C LYS A 40 -16.14 4.59 2.42
N SER A 41 -16.44 3.46 1.80
CA SER A 41 -17.55 3.36 0.84
C SER A 41 -18.86 3.06 1.57
N GLY A 42 -19.90 3.87 1.35
CA GLY A 42 -21.31 3.51 1.62
C GLY A 42 -21.61 2.77 2.93
N GLY A 43 -21.22 3.33 4.09
CA GLY A 43 -21.50 2.72 5.40
C GLY A 43 -20.50 1.64 5.84
N ALA A 44 -19.45 1.37 5.07
CA ALA A 44 -18.37 0.48 5.47
C ALA A 44 -17.67 0.98 6.74
N THR A 45 -17.35 0.05 7.65
CA THR A 45 -16.61 0.34 8.88
C THR A 45 -15.12 0.54 8.64
N GLU A 46 -14.62 -0.02 7.54
CA GLU A 46 -13.22 -0.02 7.12
C GLU A 46 -12.97 0.87 5.89
N SER A 47 -11.81 1.52 5.83
CA SER A 47 -11.39 2.28 4.64
C SER A 47 -10.79 1.39 3.55
N THR A 48 -10.91 1.81 2.29
CA THR A 48 -10.30 1.11 1.15
C THR A 48 -8.79 0.92 1.31
N GLY A 49 -8.11 1.93 1.87
CA GLY A 49 -6.68 1.84 2.13
C GLY A 49 -6.33 0.78 3.17
N HIS A 50 -7.06 0.73 4.28
CA HIS A 50 -6.82 -0.30 5.30
C HIS A 50 -7.05 -1.72 4.74
N ALA A 51 -8.11 -1.89 3.93
CA ALA A 51 -8.39 -3.17 3.27
C ALA A 51 -7.27 -3.55 2.27
N SER A 52 -6.78 -2.58 1.49
CA SER A 52 -5.64 -2.77 0.60
C SER A 52 -4.37 -3.17 1.36
N GLY A 53 -4.09 -2.53 2.50
CA GLY A 53 -2.95 -2.89 3.35
C GLY A 53 -2.95 -4.37 3.75
N ARG A 54 -4.10 -4.92 4.10
CA ARG A 54 -4.20 -6.36 4.41
C ARG A 54 -3.91 -7.24 3.19
N HIS A 55 -4.37 -6.84 2.01
CA HIS A 55 -4.08 -7.58 0.77
C HIS A 55 -2.59 -7.48 0.41
N ILE A 56 -1.96 -6.32 0.60
CA ILE A 56 -0.50 -6.15 0.46
C ILE A 56 0.26 -7.10 1.40
N VAL A 57 -0.16 -7.23 2.66
CA VAL A 57 0.44 -8.20 3.60
C VAL A 57 0.35 -9.63 3.04
N THR A 58 -0.82 -10.03 2.53
CA THR A 58 -0.98 -11.34 1.88
C THR A 58 -0.01 -11.51 0.71
N ILE A 59 0.05 -10.53 -0.20
CA ILE A 59 0.95 -10.55 -1.35
C ILE A 59 2.42 -10.69 -0.93
N LEU A 60 2.86 -9.95 0.09
CA LEU A 60 4.24 -10.00 0.59
C LEU A 60 4.59 -11.34 1.25
N GLN A 61 3.61 -12.10 1.72
CA GLN A 61 3.77 -13.44 2.31
C GLN A 61 3.60 -14.57 1.29
N THR A 62 3.03 -14.29 0.13
CA THR A 62 2.84 -15.26 -0.96
C THR A 62 4.10 -15.40 -1.80
N LYS A 63 4.47 -16.64 -2.15
CA LYS A 63 5.57 -16.86 -3.10
C LYS A 63 5.17 -16.31 -4.46
N LYS A 64 6.11 -15.66 -5.17
CA LYS A 64 5.81 -15.02 -6.46
C LYS A 64 5.17 -15.95 -7.51
N ALA A 65 5.48 -17.25 -7.47
CA ALA A 65 4.91 -18.26 -8.37
C ALA A 65 3.43 -18.58 -8.08
N ASP A 66 2.97 -18.29 -6.86
CA ASP A 66 1.61 -18.57 -6.38
C ASP A 66 0.69 -17.34 -6.45
N LEU A 67 1.20 -16.19 -6.92
CA LEU A 67 0.42 -14.96 -7.07
C LEU A 67 -0.62 -15.09 -8.19
N SER A 68 -1.86 -14.75 -7.86
CA SER A 68 -2.99 -14.75 -8.78
C SER A 68 -2.97 -13.53 -9.71
N LEU A 69 -3.77 -13.57 -10.78
CA LEU A 69 -3.97 -12.39 -11.64
C LEU A 69 -4.55 -11.20 -10.85
N GLY A 70 -5.45 -11.47 -9.90
CA GLY A 70 -6.03 -10.43 -9.04
C GLY A 70 -4.99 -9.76 -8.13
N ASP A 71 -3.95 -10.49 -7.71
CA ASP A 71 -2.84 -9.89 -6.95
C ASP A 71 -2.04 -8.91 -7.83
N TYR A 72 -1.78 -9.25 -9.09
CA TYR A 72 -1.12 -8.34 -10.01
C TYR A 72 -1.97 -7.12 -10.36
N ASP A 73 -3.29 -7.28 -10.49
CA ASP A 73 -4.19 -6.15 -10.69
C ASP A 73 -4.16 -5.22 -9.47
N HIS A 74 -4.22 -5.78 -8.26
CA HIS A 74 -4.11 -4.99 -7.04
C HIS A 74 -2.75 -4.28 -6.89
N MET A 75 -1.65 -4.94 -7.27
CA MET A 75 -0.32 -4.30 -7.30
C MET A 75 -0.30 -3.04 -8.17
N GLN A 76 -0.99 -3.05 -9.33
CA GLN A 76 -1.07 -1.88 -10.20
C GLN A 76 -1.86 -0.74 -9.55
N GLU A 77 -2.94 -1.06 -8.83
CA GLU A 77 -3.70 -0.09 -8.03
C GLU A 77 -2.83 0.55 -6.96
N VAL A 78 -2.06 -0.27 -6.23
CA VAL A 78 -1.12 0.19 -5.19
C VAL A 78 -0.08 1.14 -5.76
N VAL A 79 0.58 0.75 -6.85
CA VAL A 79 1.56 1.60 -7.53
C VAL A 79 0.94 2.92 -7.96
N GLY A 80 -0.26 2.88 -8.55
CA GLY A 80 -0.97 4.08 -8.98
C GLY A 80 -1.34 4.99 -7.82
N TYR A 81 -1.85 4.42 -6.73
CA TYR A 81 -2.21 5.16 -5.53
C TYR A 81 -0.99 5.85 -4.91
N VAL A 82 0.07 5.09 -4.61
CA VAL A 82 1.29 5.60 -3.98
C VAL A 82 1.90 6.73 -4.80
N LYS A 83 2.07 6.55 -6.13
CA LYS A 83 2.62 7.59 -7.01
C LYS A 83 1.80 8.88 -6.98
N ARG A 84 0.47 8.78 -7.11
CA ARG A 84 -0.41 9.97 -7.11
C ARG A 84 -0.45 10.66 -5.75
N HIS A 85 -0.48 9.90 -4.66
CA HIS A 85 -0.61 10.46 -3.33
C HIS A 85 0.71 11.08 -2.84
N LEU A 86 1.86 10.51 -3.22
CA LEU A 86 3.16 11.13 -3.00
C LEU A 86 3.28 12.50 -3.69
N ALA A 87 2.75 12.64 -4.91
CA ALA A 87 2.74 13.91 -5.64
C ALA A 87 1.87 15.00 -4.96
N GLN A 88 1.01 14.62 -4.02
CA GLN A 88 0.12 15.51 -3.26
C GLN A 88 0.67 15.81 -1.85
N ARG A 89 1.99 15.64 -1.64
CA ARG A 89 2.62 15.89 -0.34
C ARG A 89 2.28 17.29 0.19
N PRO A 90 1.70 17.41 1.40
CA PRO A 90 1.42 18.71 2.01
C PRO A 90 2.72 19.43 2.40
N SER A 91 2.66 20.75 2.48
CA SER A 91 3.76 21.56 3.02
C SER A 91 3.85 21.41 4.55
N GLY A 92 5.08 21.40 5.08
CA GLY A 92 5.34 21.33 6.52
C GLY A 92 5.71 19.92 7.00
N GLU A 93 5.62 19.73 8.33
CA GLU A 93 5.85 18.44 8.99
C GLU A 93 4.71 17.47 8.67
N VAL A 94 5.04 16.22 8.39
CA VAL A 94 4.05 15.23 7.89
C VAL A 94 4.03 13.94 8.72
N ASP A 95 4.87 13.83 9.73
CA ASP A 95 5.10 12.64 10.54
C ASP A 95 3.80 12.09 11.12
N ASP A 96 2.94 12.97 11.65
CA ASP A 96 1.64 12.60 12.22
C ASP A 96 0.47 13.13 11.39
N SER A 97 0.56 12.97 10.06
CA SER A 97 -0.46 13.46 9.13
C SER A 97 -1.31 12.33 8.54
N ALA A 98 -2.58 12.63 8.28
CA ALA A 98 -3.48 11.73 7.54
C ALA A 98 -2.92 11.35 6.15
N TRP A 99 -2.13 12.22 5.54
CA TRP A 99 -1.43 11.94 4.28
C TRP A 99 -0.43 10.79 4.42
N ARG A 100 0.45 10.85 5.43
CA ARG A 100 1.43 9.79 5.71
C ARG A 100 0.71 8.49 6.11
N PHE A 101 -0.23 8.58 7.04
CA PHE A 101 -0.97 7.42 7.53
C PHE A 101 -1.74 6.71 6.41
N SER A 102 -2.30 7.47 5.47
CA SER A 102 -2.95 6.89 4.30
C SER A 102 -1.95 6.20 3.38
N LEU A 103 -0.76 6.76 3.15
CA LEU A 103 0.31 6.08 2.40
C LEU A 103 0.77 4.79 3.10
N MET A 104 0.88 4.80 4.43
CA MET A 104 1.27 3.62 5.22
C MET A 104 0.22 2.51 5.14
N ASN A 105 -1.07 2.84 5.08
CA ASN A 105 -2.13 1.86 4.78
C ASN A 105 -1.93 1.17 3.41
N TRP A 106 -1.22 1.82 2.48
CA TRP A 106 -0.85 1.27 1.18
C TRP A 106 0.59 0.74 1.14
N GLY A 107 1.18 0.46 2.30
CA GLY A 107 2.51 -0.15 2.43
C GLY A 107 3.69 0.78 2.12
N HIS A 108 3.46 2.09 2.05
CA HIS A 108 4.50 3.08 1.81
C HIS A 108 4.63 4.05 3.00
N ASP A 109 5.75 4.02 3.72
CA ASP A 109 6.10 5.06 4.68
C ASP A 109 7.01 6.12 4.03
N PRO A 110 6.51 7.32 3.72
CA PRO A 110 7.26 8.36 3.02
C PRO A 110 8.30 9.09 3.88
N VAL A 111 8.34 8.85 5.20
CA VAL A 111 9.38 9.40 6.09
C VAL A 111 10.34 8.34 6.60
N ARG A 112 10.23 7.11 6.08
CA ARG A 112 11.20 6.05 6.36
C ARG A 112 12.59 6.52 5.92
N LYS A 113 13.55 6.46 6.83
CA LYS A 113 14.96 6.66 6.49
C LYS A 113 15.46 5.42 5.77
N ASN A 114 16.05 5.59 4.58
CA ASN A 114 16.80 4.52 3.95
C ASN A 114 18.05 4.27 4.81
N SER A 115 18.10 3.11 5.46
CA SER A 115 19.30 2.60 6.13
C SER A 115 20.28 2.02 5.12
#